data_AF-A0A3D2PYG3-F1
#
_entry.id   AF-A0A3D2PYG3-F1
#
_cell.length_a   1.000
_cell.length_b   1.000
_cell.length_c   1.000
_cell.angle_alpha   90.00
_cell.angle_beta   90.00
_cell.angle_gamma   90.00
#
_symmetry.space_group_name_H-M   'P 1'
#
loop_
_entity.id
_entity.type
_entity.pdbx_description
1 polymer ?
#
loop_
_entity_poly.entity_id
_entity_poly.type
_entity_poly.pdbx_seq_one_letter_code
_entity_poly.pdbx_strand_id
1 'polypeptide(L)'
;MQKDTNYTFDNVRVVMVNTTEPGNIGAAARAMKNMNLSKLYLVNPKGYPSAVATARASGADDVLAGAVVCETLEEALQGSHLVIGASARQRNIKWKQMDVVGACSEIQKTTTIEG
;
A
#
# COMPACT_ATOMS: atom_id res chain seq x y z
N MET A 1 -30.74 6.11 -8.59
CA MET A 1 -30.13 4.76 -8.56
C MET A 1 -28.84 4.87 -7.78
N GLN A 2 -28.89 4.70 -6.46
CA GLN A 2 -27.69 4.64 -5.62
C GLN A 2 -27.03 3.27 -5.89
N LYS A 3 -25.82 3.26 -6.45
CA LYS A 3 -24.97 2.08 -6.38
C LYS A 3 -24.28 2.14 -5.03
N ASP A 4 -24.80 1.39 -4.06
CA ASP A 4 -24.08 1.07 -2.84
C ASP A 4 -22.86 0.23 -3.24
N THR A 5 -21.80 0.92 -3.64
CA THR A 5 -20.57 0.27 -4.06
C THR A 5 -19.75 0.10 -2.79
N ASN A 6 -19.91 -1.04 -2.14
CA ASN A 6 -19.06 -1.44 -1.03
C ASN A 6 -17.64 -1.66 -1.57
N TYR A 7 -16.85 -0.58 -1.68
CA TYR A 7 -15.44 -0.66 -2.04
C TYR A 7 -14.68 -1.24 -0.86
N THR A 8 -14.45 -2.54 -0.91
CA THR A 8 -13.67 -3.23 0.12
C THR A 8 -12.27 -3.44 -0.43
N PHE A 9 -11.27 -2.80 0.18
CA PHE A 9 -9.87 -2.89 -0.26
C PHE A 9 -9.11 -4.01 0.44
N ASP A 10 -9.83 -5.03 0.92
CA ASP A 10 -9.25 -6.15 1.64
C ASP A 10 -8.20 -6.90 0.82
N ASN A 11 -8.28 -6.87 -0.52
CA ASN A 11 -7.31 -7.53 -1.39
C ASN A 11 -6.21 -6.60 -1.92
N VAL A 12 -6.11 -5.36 -1.40
CA VAL A 12 -5.09 -4.39 -1.81
C VAL A 12 -4.05 -4.23 -0.70
N ARG A 13 -2.78 -4.39 -1.05
CA ARG A 13 -1.64 -4.18 -0.15
C ARG A 13 -0.88 -2.93 -0.56
N VAL A 14 -0.50 -2.11 0.42
CA VAL A 14 0.45 -1.02 0.21
C VAL A 14 1.82 -1.50 0.67
N VAL A 15 2.79 -1.54 -0.25
CA VAL A 15 4.16 -2.01 0.02
C VAL A 15 5.12 -0.83 0.04
N MET A 16 5.76 -0.57 1.18
CA MET A 16 6.80 0.45 1.31
C MET A 16 8.17 -0.21 1.42
N VAL A 17 9.07 0.12 0.49
CA VAL A 17 10.38 -0.55 0.36
C VAL A 17 11.50 0.35 0.87
N ASN A 18 12.34 -0.18 1.76
CA ASN A 18 13.53 0.49 2.31
C ASN A 18 13.22 1.89 2.89
N THR A 19 12.09 2.05 3.58
CA THR A 19 11.70 3.34 4.15
C THR A 19 12.70 3.75 5.22
N THR A 20 13.33 4.92 5.05
CA THR A 20 14.41 5.37 5.93
C THR A 20 13.90 6.13 7.16
N GLU A 21 12.84 6.93 6.98
CA GLU A 21 12.26 7.76 8.03
C GLU A 21 10.99 7.11 8.56
N PRO A 22 10.96 6.61 9.83
CA PRO A 22 9.77 5.95 10.39
C PRO A 22 8.53 6.84 10.39
N GLY A 23 8.69 8.16 10.47
CA GLY A 23 7.57 9.10 10.38
C GLY A 23 6.79 9.01 9.07
N ASN A 24 7.44 8.64 7.96
CA ASN A 24 6.78 8.43 6.67
C ASN A 24 5.91 7.17 6.68
N ILE A 25 6.28 6.15 7.45
CA ILE A 25 5.45 4.95 7.66
C ILE A 25 4.16 5.34 8.38
N GLY A 26 4.26 6.15 9.43
CA GLY A 26 3.10 6.69 10.14
C GLY A 26 2.20 7.54 9.23
N ALA A 27 2.79 8.47 8.46
CA ALA A 27 2.05 9.30 7.53
C ALA A 27 1.33 8.47 6.45
N ALA A 28 1.98 7.43 5.92
CA ALA A 28 1.37 6.50 4.97
C ALA A 28 0.22 5.71 5.61
N ALA A 29 0.40 5.17 6.82
CA ALA A 29 -0.67 4.49 7.56
C ALA A 29 -1.90 5.39 7.77
N ARG A 30 -1.69 6.67 8.11
CA ARG A 30 -2.76 7.66 8.21
C ARG A 30 -3.50 7.86 6.88
N ALA A 31 -2.76 8.01 5.79
CA ALA A 31 -3.35 8.17 4.46
C ALA A 31 -4.15 6.92 4.05
N MET A 32 -3.63 5.73 4.32
CA MET A 32 -4.30 4.46 4.08
C MET A 32 -5.62 4.37 4.84
N LYS A 33 -5.62 4.67 6.13
CA LYS A 33 -6.84 4.62 6.95
C LYS A 33 -7.93 5.57 6.45
N ASN A 34 -7.55 6.79 6.06
CA ASN A 34 -8.49 7.74 5.45
C ASN A 34 -9.09 7.26 4.13
N MET A 35 -8.41 6.34 3.44
CA MET A 35 -8.81 5.75 2.16
C MET A 35 -9.36 4.31 2.33
N ASN A 36 -9.66 3.89 3.55
CA ASN A 36 -10.17 2.56 3.88
C ASN A 36 -9.24 1.40 3.47
N LEU A 37 -7.93 1.64 3.45
CA LEU A 37 -6.87 0.65 3.23
C LEU A 37 -6.26 0.25 4.57
N SER A 38 -6.02 -1.05 4.77
CA SER A 38 -5.54 -1.59 6.05
C SER A 38 -4.28 -2.47 5.94
N LYS A 39 -4.00 -3.08 4.77
CA LYS A 39 -2.88 -4.01 4.60
C LYS A 39 -1.58 -3.28 4.23
N LEU A 40 -0.77 -2.96 5.24
CA LEU A 40 0.55 -2.34 5.09
C LEU A 40 1.66 -3.40 5.13
N TYR A 41 2.54 -3.38 4.14
CA TYR A 41 3.73 -4.24 4.06
C TYR A 41 4.97 -3.36 4.02
N LEU A 42 5.98 -3.69 4.82
CA LEU A 42 7.22 -2.95 4.96
C LEU A 42 8.39 -3.85 4.60
N VAL A 43 9.08 -3.54 3.52
CA VAL A 43 10.27 -4.31 3.11
C VAL A 43 11.51 -3.60 3.66
N ASN A 44 12.23 -4.27 4.55
CA ASN A 44 13.45 -3.78 5.18
C ASN A 44 13.37 -2.29 5.66
N PRO A 45 12.35 -1.93 6.47
CA PRO A 45 12.23 -0.57 6.99
C PRO A 45 13.34 -0.26 7.99
N LYS A 46 13.85 0.98 8.01
CA LYS A 46 14.81 1.42 9.02
C LYS A 46 14.09 1.94 10.25
N GLY A 47 14.49 1.45 11.43
CA GLY A 47 14.01 1.95 12.71
C GLY A 47 12.50 1.77 12.90
N TYR A 48 11.94 0.63 12.50
CA TYR A 48 10.55 0.25 12.72
C TYR A 48 10.50 -1.07 13.52
N PRO A 49 9.61 -1.25 14.52
CA PRO A 49 8.58 -0.32 14.99
C PRO A 49 9.15 0.95 15.63
N SER A 50 8.38 2.04 15.67
CA SER A 50 8.84 3.34 16.17
C SER A 50 7.72 4.20 16.73
N ALA A 51 7.98 4.81 17.89
CA ALA A 51 7.11 5.82 18.49
C ALA A 51 6.89 7.03 17.55
N VAL A 52 7.86 7.36 16.68
CA VAL A 52 7.71 8.43 15.69
C VAL A 52 6.69 8.04 14.62
N ALA A 53 6.68 6.78 14.19
CA ALA A 53 5.68 6.27 13.26
C ALA A 53 4.28 6.30 13.91
N THR A 54 4.15 5.81 15.15
CA THR A 54 2.90 5.84 15.92
C THR A 54 2.38 7.26 16.09
N ALA A 55 3.23 8.20 16.52
CA ALA A 55 2.84 9.61 16.68
C ALA A 55 2.38 10.25 15.35
N ARG A 56 2.98 9.86 14.22
CA ARG A 56 2.61 10.36 12.89
C ARG A 56 1.38 9.67 12.29
N ALA A 57 1.03 8.47 12.74
CA ALA A 57 -0.14 7.73 12.29
C ALA A 57 -1.47 8.36 12.73
N SER A 58 -1.48 9.12 13.83
CA SER A 58 -2.62 9.96 14.22
C SER A 58 -3.96 9.18 14.23
N GLY A 59 -4.01 8.05 14.93
CA GLY A 59 -5.20 7.20 15.04
C GLY A 59 -5.27 6.06 14.02
N ALA A 60 -4.27 5.92 13.15
CA ALA A 60 -4.08 4.74 12.29
C ALA A 60 -3.18 3.66 12.92
N ASP A 61 -3.26 3.51 14.25
CA ASP A 61 -2.48 2.55 15.03
C ASP A 61 -2.81 1.10 14.68
N ASP A 62 -4.05 0.84 14.25
CA ASP A 62 -4.51 -0.45 13.72
C ASP A 62 -3.80 -0.86 12.43
N VAL A 63 -3.57 0.09 11.51
CA VAL A 63 -2.80 -0.16 10.28
C VAL A 63 -1.34 -0.47 10.60
N LEU A 64 -0.75 0.23 11.57
CA LEU A 64 0.61 -0.06 12.02
C LEU A 64 0.69 -1.40 12.77
N ALA A 65 -0.28 -1.71 13.62
CA ALA A 65 -0.32 -2.97 14.36
C ALA A 65 -0.49 -4.19 13.44
N GLY A 66 -1.21 -4.02 12.33
CA GLY A 66 -1.36 -5.03 11.28
C GLY A 66 -0.25 -5.03 10.22
N ALA A 67 0.78 -4.18 10.36
CA ALA A 67 1.83 -4.09 9.36
C ALA A 67 2.69 -5.36 9.33
N VAL A 68 2.93 -5.89 8.14
CA VAL A 68 3.80 -7.05 7.93
C VAL A 68 5.19 -6.56 7.54
N VAL A 69 6.22 -6.98 8.27
CA VAL A 69 7.62 -6.67 7.95
C VAL A 69 8.22 -7.84 7.19
N CYS A 70 8.76 -7.58 6.01
CA CYS A 70 9.39 -8.54 5.12
C CYS A 70 10.88 -8.22 4.93
N GLU A 71 11.69 -9.23 4.67
CA GLU A 71 13.12 -9.05 4.36
C GLU A 71 13.32 -8.62 2.91
N THR A 72 12.51 -9.15 1.98
CA THR A 72 12.66 -8.95 0.55
C THR A 72 11.38 -8.43 -0.11
N LEU A 73 11.53 -7.89 -1.32
CA LEU A 73 10.36 -7.45 -2.10
C LEU A 73 9.55 -8.66 -2.57
N GLU A 74 10.22 -9.74 -2.92
CA GLU A 74 9.62 -10.99 -3.38
C GLU A 74 8.66 -11.56 -2.33
N GLU A 75 9.05 -11.54 -1.06
CA GLU A 75 8.21 -11.97 0.07
C GLU A 75 6.95 -11.10 0.17
N ALA A 76 7.10 -9.77 0.14
CA ALA A 76 5.96 -8.84 0.23
C ALA A 76 4.99 -8.96 -0.95
N LEU A 77 5.49 -9.38 -2.12
CA LEU A 77 4.68 -9.53 -3.33
C LEU A 77 4.07 -10.93 -3.48
N GLN A 78 4.41 -11.89 -2.62
CA GLN A 78 3.93 -13.26 -2.73
C GLN A 78 2.39 -13.34 -2.75
N GLY A 79 1.85 -14.06 -3.73
CA GLY A 79 0.42 -14.21 -3.97
C GLY A 79 -0.27 -12.97 -4.57
N SER A 80 0.48 -11.96 -5.02
CA SER A 80 -0.08 -10.81 -5.73
C SER A 80 -0.31 -11.13 -7.21
N HIS A 81 -1.55 -10.98 -7.69
CA HIS A 81 -1.88 -11.15 -9.11
C HIS A 81 -1.55 -9.91 -9.96
N LEU A 82 -1.51 -8.74 -9.33
CA LEU A 82 -1.19 -7.45 -9.96
C LEU A 82 -0.22 -6.68 -9.07
N VAL A 83 0.86 -6.18 -9.67
CA VAL A 83 1.85 -5.32 -9.00
C VAL A 83 1.97 -4.02 -9.78
N ILE A 84 1.77 -2.89 -9.09
CA ILE A 84 1.89 -1.54 -9.65
C ILE A 84 2.97 -0.79 -8.87
N GLY A 85 4.03 -0.36 -9.57
CA GLY A 85 5.10 0.44 -8.98
C GLY A 85 4.85 1.93 -9.18
N ALA A 86 4.87 2.72 -8.10
CA ALA A 86 4.83 4.17 -8.19
C ALA A 86 6.22 4.76 -8.49
N SER A 87 6.31 5.68 -9.47
CA SER A 87 7.56 6.35 -9.84
C SER A 87 7.28 7.81 -10.20
N ALA A 88 8.11 8.72 -9.69
CA ALA A 88 8.02 10.16 -10.00
C ALA A 88 8.45 10.51 -11.43
N ARG A 89 9.15 9.60 -12.12
CA ARG A 89 9.70 9.81 -13.47
C ARG A 89 9.52 8.56 -14.32
N GLN A 90 9.48 8.77 -15.64
CA GLN A 90 9.56 7.68 -16.59
C GLN A 90 10.92 7.00 -16.45
N ARG A 91 10.89 5.69 -16.22
CA ARG A 91 12.11 4.86 -16.21
C ARG A 91 12.45 4.52 -17.66
N ASN A 92 13.73 4.27 -17.92
CA ASN A 92 14.21 3.85 -19.24
C ASN A 92 13.81 2.39 -19.60
N ILE A 93 13.02 1.75 -18.73
CA ILE A 93 12.52 0.39 -18.88
C ILE A 93 11.14 0.49 -19.54
N LYS A 94 10.90 -0.34 -20.56
CA LYS A 94 9.64 -0.36 -21.33
C LYS A 94 8.50 -1.04 -20.56
N TRP A 95 8.09 -0.46 -19.44
CA TRP A 95 6.89 -0.89 -18.71
C TRP A 95 5.64 -0.16 -19.20
N LYS A 96 4.48 -0.83 -19.10
CA LYS A 96 3.19 -0.17 -19.30
C LYS A 96 3.07 0.95 -18.28
N GLN A 97 2.96 2.18 -18.77
CA GLN A 97 2.72 3.35 -17.93
C GLN A 97 1.22 3.64 -17.87
N MET A 98 0.78 4.12 -16.72
CA MET A 98 -0.59 4.56 -16.49
C MET A 98 -0.59 5.66 -15.44
N ASP A 99 -1.62 6.50 -15.46
CA ASP A 99 -1.89 7.46 -14.39
C ASP A 99 -2.61 6.79 -13.22
N VAL A 100 -2.97 7.59 -12.20
CA VAL A 100 -3.66 7.08 -11.01
C VAL A 100 -5.03 6.50 -11.36
N VAL A 101 -5.76 7.10 -12.31
CA VAL A 101 -7.09 6.63 -12.71
C VAL A 101 -6.99 5.27 -13.41
N GLY A 102 -6.03 5.12 -14.33
CA GLY A 102 -5.74 3.85 -14.98
C GLY A 102 -5.32 2.77 -13.99
N ALA A 103 -4.45 3.10 -13.02
CA ALA A 103 -4.07 2.17 -11.96
C ALA A 103 -5.26 1.69 -11.14
N CYS A 104 -6.15 2.61 -10.72
CA CYS A 104 -7.37 2.24 -10.00
C CYS A 104 -8.28 1.33 -10.83
N SER A 105 -8.40 1.58 -12.14
CA SER A 105 -9.18 0.72 -13.03
C SER A 105 -8.61 -0.70 -13.13
N GLU A 106 -7.29 -0.86 -13.23
CA GLU A 106 -6.65 -2.19 -13.26
C GLU A 106 -6.79 -2.93 -11.91
N ILE A 107 -6.68 -2.21 -10.79
CA ILE A 107 -6.93 -2.76 -9.46
C ILE A 107 -8.36 -3.28 -9.38
N GLN A 108 -9.36 -2.47 -9.75
CA GLN A 108 -10.78 -2.87 -9.71
C GLN A 108 -11.08 -4.10 -10.57
N LYS A 109 -10.52 -4.16 -11.78
CA LYS A 109 -10.67 -5.34 -12.65
C LYS A 109 -10.12 -6.58 -11.95
N THR A 110 -8.95 -6.48 -11.33
CA THR A 110 -8.28 -7.61 -10.68
C THR A 110 -9.03 -8.06 -9.42
N THR A 111 -9.51 -7.13 -8.60
CA THR A 111 -10.19 -7.46 -7.33
C THR A 111 -11.63 -7.93 -7.49
N THR A 112 -12.27 -7.67 -8.63
CA THR A 112 -13.68 -8.06 -8.90
C THR A 112 -13.79 -9.45 -9.53
N ILE A 113 -12.68 -10.06 -9.96
CA ILE A 113 -12.68 -11.36 -10.65
C ILE A 113 -12.88 -12.55 -9.68
N GLU A 114 -12.76 -12.33 -8.36
CA GLU A 114 -12.86 -13.39 -7.34
C GLU A 114 -14.10 -13.25 -6.41
N GLY A 115 -15.14 -12.56 -6.88
CA GLY A 115 -16.43 -12.42 -6.17
C GLY A 115 -17.56 -13.23 -6.80
#